data_AF-A0A918CWX0-F1
#
_entry.id   AF-A0A918CWX0-F1
#
_cell.length_a   1.000
_cell.length_b   1.000
_cell.length_c   1.000
_cell.angle_alpha   90.00
_cell.angle_beta   90.00
_cell.angle_gamma   90.00
#
_symmetry.space_group_name_H-M   'P 1'
#
loop_
_entity.id
_entity.type
_entity.pdbx_description
1 polymer ?
#
loop_
_entity_poly.entity_id
_entity_poly.type
_entity_poly.pdbx_seq_one_letter_code
_entity_poly.pdbx_strand_id
1 'polypeptide(L)'
;MSGLLSTLIAVLGTLLGVAMTHLFQRRSAANDQLFATQQQLRSERMSVYSDFAGAVTEFRRGQQDRWHRKNEDPDSPARFEARVEAYRLRGIALHALFRVQLIASSHEVVSAARHAYTVTDQVHSAADKTELSAVGAQARDALEDFVKLAASDVR
;
A
#
# COMPACT_ATOMS: atom_id res chain seq x y z
N MET A 1 18.04 3.22 -70.15
CA MET A 1 18.62 3.86 -68.94
C MET A 1 17.57 4.25 -67.89
N SER A 2 16.26 4.01 -68.11
CA SER A 2 15.16 4.34 -67.19
C SER A 2 14.91 3.32 -66.06
N GLY A 3 15.21 2.04 -66.28
CA GLY A 3 14.95 0.98 -65.29
C GLY A 3 15.79 1.07 -64.01
N LEU A 4 17.06 1.46 -64.13
CA LEU A 4 18.00 1.63 -62.99
C LEU A 4 17.55 2.72 -62.02
N LEU A 5 17.03 3.84 -62.54
CA LEU A 5 16.47 4.92 -61.74
C LEU A 5 15.24 4.46 -60.95
N SER A 6 14.37 3.67 -61.58
CA SER A 6 13.16 3.15 -60.93
C SER A 6 13.46 2.18 -59.80
N THR A 7 14.41 1.26 -59.97
CA THR A 7 14.83 0.35 -58.90
C THR A 7 15.53 1.08 -57.76
N LEU A 8 16.37 2.07 -58.07
CA LEU A 8 17.04 2.87 -57.05
C LEU A 8 16.02 3.61 -56.15
N ILE A 9 15.01 4.23 -56.76
CA ILE A 9 13.92 4.92 -56.06
C ILE A 9 13.12 3.93 -55.19
N ALA A 10 12.83 2.73 -55.70
CA ALA A 10 12.11 1.71 -54.95
C ALA A 10 12.88 1.23 -53.71
N VAL A 11 14.19 1.01 -53.83
CA VAL A 11 15.05 0.62 -52.70
C VAL A 11 15.14 1.74 -51.67
N LEU A 12 15.29 3.00 -52.12
CA LEU A 12 15.30 4.16 -51.24
C LEU A 12 13.98 4.31 -50.49
N GLY A 13 12.84 4.16 -51.16
CA GLY A 13 11.52 4.19 -50.52
C GLY A 13 11.34 3.09 -49.47
N THR A 14 11.86 1.88 -49.76
CA THR A 14 11.81 0.75 -48.82
C THR A 14 12.71 1.00 -47.60
N LEU A 15 13.94 1.47 -47.80
CA LEU A 15 14.86 1.82 -46.71
C LEU A 15 14.32 2.96 -45.85
N LEU A 16 13.71 3.97 -46.47
CA LEU A 16 13.08 5.08 -45.76
C LEU A 16 11.89 4.60 -44.92
N GLY A 17 11.05 3.72 -45.49
CA GLY A 17 9.93 3.10 -44.77
C GLY A 17 10.37 2.26 -43.58
N VAL A 18 11.43 1.46 -43.73
CA VAL A 18 12.02 0.66 -42.64
C VAL A 18 12.60 1.57 -41.55
N ALA A 19 13.36 2.60 -41.91
CA ALA A 19 13.93 3.54 -40.97
C ALA A 19 12.85 4.30 -40.17
N MET A 20 11.81 4.77 -40.86
CA MET A 20 10.68 5.47 -40.24
C MET A 20 9.95 4.54 -39.25
N THR A 21 9.66 3.30 -39.66
CA THR A 21 9.01 2.30 -38.80
C THR A 21 9.85 1.98 -37.57
N HIS A 22 11.17 1.83 -37.72
CA HIS A 22 12.07 1.55 -36.59
C HIS A 22 12.11 2.69 -35.56
N LEU A 23 12.07 3.95 -36.01
CA LEU A 23 12.03 5.11 -35.12
C LEU A 23 10.70 5.19 -34.36
N PHE A 24 9.58 4.93 -35.03
CA PHE A 24 8.27 4.85 -34.40
C PHE A 24 8.19 3.70 -33.38
N GLN A 25 8.70 2.52 -33.73
CA GLN A 25 8.75 1.36 -32.82
C GLN A 25 9.60 1.63 -31.58
N ARG A 26 10.78 2.25 -31.73
CA ARG A 26 11.63 2.63 -30.59
C ARG A 26 10.93 3.61 -29.65
N ARG A 27 10.19 4.58 -30.21
CA ARG A 27 9.47 5.59 -29.44
C ARG A 27 8.23 5.01 -28.73
N SER A 28 7.51 4.10 -29.40
CA SER A 28 6.42 3.33 -28.77
C SER A 28 6.94 2.48 -27.62
N ALA A 29 7.99 1.69 -27.86
CA ALA A 29 8.56 0.81 -26.84
C ALA A 29 9.04 1.57 -25.58
N ALA A 30 9.62 2.76 -25.76
CA ALA A 30 10.02 3.61 -24.62
C ALA A 30 8.82 4.14 -23.83
N ASN A 31 7.75 4.57 -24.51
CA ASN A 31 6.52 5.03 -23.85
C ASN A 31 5.80 3.88 -23.14
N ASP A 32 5.75 2.70 -23.77
CA ASP A 32 5.13 1.49 -23.24
C ASP A 32 5.87 1.02 -21.97
N GLN A 33 7.21 1.11 -21.95
CA GLN A 33 8.01 0.77 -20.77
C GLN A 33 7.75 1.74 -19.61
N LEU A 34 7.70 3.05 -19.85
CA LEU A 34 7.40 4.04 -18.82
C LEU A 34 5.99 3.84 -18.24
N PHE A 35 5.00 3.61 -19.11
CA PHE A 35 3.64 3.31 -18.70
C PHE A 35 3.56 2.03 -17.86
N ALA A 36 4.25 0.97 -18.28
CA ALA A 36 4.29 -0.30 -17.54
C ALA A 36 4.91 -0.13 -16.15
N THR A 37 6.03 0.59 -16.02
CA THR A 37 6.67 0.84 -14.72
C THR A 37 5.79 1.68 -13.80
N GLN A 38 5.12 2.72 -14.32
CA GLN A 38 4.19 3.53 -13.53
C GLN A 38 2.99 2.70 -13.04
N GLN A 39 2.42 1.89 -13.93
CA GLN A 39 1.30 1.02 -13.58
C GLN A 39 1.69 -0.07 -12.56
N GLN A 40 2.91 -0.60 -12.67
CA GLN A 40 3.45 -1.55 -11.70
C GLN A 40 3.59 -0.90 -10.32
N LEU A 41 4.23 0.27 -10.23
CA LEU A 41 4.39 1.00 -8.96
C LEU A 41 3.04 1.34 -8.32
N ARG A 42 2.08 1.77 -9.14
CA ARG A 42 0.71 2.04 -8.70
C ARG A 42 0.05 0.80 -8.08
N SER A 43 0.19 -0.35 -8.74
CA SER A 43 -0.33 -1.64 -8.25
C SER A 43 0.34 -2.07 -6.95
N GLU A 44 1.68 -1.96 -6.87
CA GLU A 44 2.45 -2.29 -5.68
C GLU A 44 2.07 -1.41 -4.48
N ARG A 45 1.91 -0.09 -4.69
CA ARG A 45 1.43 0.82 -3.64
C ARG A 45 0.02 0.47 -3.18
N MET A 46 -0.91 0.22 -4.10
CA MET A 46 -2.27 -0.19 -3.76
C MET A 46 -2.27 -1.47 -2.91
N SER A 47 -1.45 -2.46 -3.28
CA SER A 47 -1.29 -3.71 -2.53
C SER A 47 -0.75 -3.44 -1.12
N VAL A 48 0.37 -2.71 -1.00
CA VAL A 48 1.00 -2.42 0.30
C VAL A 48 0.07 -1.62 1.22
N TYR A 49 -0.62 -0.62 0.70
CA TYR A 49 -1.51 0.23 1.50
C TYR A 49 -2.76 -0.51 1.96
N SER A 50 -3.33 -1.37 1.10
CA SER A 50 -4.47 -2.21 1.46
C SER A 50 -4.09 -3.27 2.49
N ASP A 51 -2.93 -3.91 2.34
CA ASP A 51 -2.39 -4.88 3.31
C ASP A 51 -2.22 -4.23 4.70
N PHE A 52 -1.67 -3.02 4.74
CA PHE A 52 -1.52 -2.27 5.99
C PHE A 52 -2.87 -1.92 6.62
N ALA A 53 -3.83 -1.45 5.84
CA ALA A 53 -5.15 -1.12 6.35
C ALA A 53 -5.88 -2.35 6.93
N GLY A 54 -5.77 -3.51 6.26
CA GLY A 54 -6.26 -4.78 6.76
C GLY A 54 -5.58 -5.19 8.07
N ALA A 55 -4.24 -5.12 8.12
CA ALA A 55 -3.46 -5.48 9.29
C ALA A 55 -3.78 -4.61 10.52
N VAL A 56 -3.94 -3.29 10.35
CA VAL A 56 -4.32 -2.39 11.45
C VAL A 56 -5.75 -2.63 11.91
N THR A 57 -6.67 -2.96 10.99
CA THR A 57 -8.05 -3.31 11.33
C THR A 57 -8.11 -4.55 12.23
N GLU A 58 -7.39 -5.61 11.85
CA GLU A 58 -7.30 -6.82 12.66
C GLU A 58 -6.58 -6.56 13.99
N PHE A 59 -5.50 -5.77 13.97
CA PHE A 59 -4.80 -5.39 15.19
C PHE A 59 -5.72 -4.64 16.17
N ARG A 60 -6.53 -3.70 15.70
CA ARG A 60 -7.53 -3.01 16.52
C ARG A 60 -8.53 -3.97 17.14
N ARG A 61 -9.03 -4.94 16.36
CA ARG A 61 -9.92 -6.01 16.86
C ARG A 61 -9.25 -6.82 17.96
N GLY A 62 -7.99 -7.23 17.76
CA GLY A 62 -7.21 -7.96 18.78
C GLY A 62 -7.01 -7.16 20.07
N GLN A 63 -6.81 -5.85 19.97
CA GLN A 63 -6.66 -4.97 21.14
C GLN A 63 -7.97 -4.80 21.90
N GLN A 64 -9.11 -4.75 21.20
CA GLN A 64 -10.45 -4.72 21.81
C GLN A 64 -10.76 -6.03 22.54
N ASP A 65 -10.49 -7.19 21.93
CA ASP A 65 -10.68 -8.50 22.57
C ASP A 65 -9.80 -8.63 23.83
N ARG A 66 -8.54 -8.22 23.73
CA ARG A 66 -7.62 -8.15 24.88
C ARG A 66 -8.14 -7.24 26.00
N TRP A 67 -8.77 -6.11 25.67
CA TRP A 67 -9.39 -5.23 26.66
C TRP A 67 -10.58 -5.91 27.35
N HIS A 68 -11.49 -6.51 26.57
CA HIS A 68 -12.68 -7.18 27.11
C HIS A 68 -12.34 -8.31 28.08
N ARG A 69 -11.27 -9.07 27.78
CA ARG A 69 -10.82 -10.18 28.60
C ARG A 69 -9.86 -9.77 29.72
N LYS A 70 -9.55 -8.49 29.88
CA LYS A 70 -8.61 -8.00 30.90
C LYS A 70 -9.07 -8.29 32.33
N ASN A 71 -10.38 -8.31 32.57
CA ASN A 71 -10.96 -8.54 33.90
C ASN A 71 -11.39 -9.99 34.14
N GLU A 72 -11.17 -10.88 33.17
CA GLU A 72 -11.29 -12.32 33.39
C GLU A 72 -10.20 -12.81 34.34
N ASP A 73 -10.39 -14.03 34.87
CA ASP A 73 -9.41 -14.72 35.70
C ASP A 73 -8.00 -14.60 35.08
N PRO A 74 -7.00 -14.09 35.82
CA PRO A 74 -5.62 -13.98 35.35
C PRO A 74 -5.05 -15.28 34.77
N ASP A 75 -5.48 -16.43 35.30
CA ASP A 75 -5.04 -17.76 34.88
C ASP A 75 -5.97 -18.39 33.81
N SER A 76 -6.97 -17.66 33.34
CA SER A 76 -7.85 -18.09 32.26
C SER A 76 -7.06 -18.27 30.95
N PRO A 77 -7.15 -19.44 30.30
CA PRO A 77 -6.60 -19.64 28.96
C PRO A 77 -7.07 -18.58 27.97
N ALA A 78 -8.34 -18.16 28.08
CA ALA A 78 -8.95 -17.16 27.21
C ALA A 78 -8.27 -15.78 27.27
N ARG A 79 -7.80 -15.38 28.46
CA ARG A 79 -7.07 -14.11 28.67
C ARG A 79 -5.65 -14.19 28.11
N PHE A 80 -4.99 -15.32 28.32
CA PHE A 80 -3.66 -15.58 27.78
C PHE A 80 -3.67 -15.59 26.25
N GLU A 81 -4.60 -16.34 25.64
CA GLU A 81 -4.76 -16.44 24.19
C GLU A 81 -5.00 -15.08 23.53
N ALA A 82 -5.91 -14.27 24.10
CA ALA A 82 -6.18 -12.93 23.56
C ALA A 82 -4.97 -12.00 23.64
N ARG A 83 -4.13 -12.13 24.69
CA ARG A 83 -2.88 -11.37 24.78
C ARG A 83 -1.85 -11.82 23.74
N VAL A 84 -1.68 -13.14 23.58
CA VAL A 84 -0.77 -13.71 22.56
C VAL A 84 -1.20 -13.28 21.17
N GLU A 85 -2.48 -13.36 20.87
CA GLU A 85 -3.04 -12.98 19.57
C GLU A 85 -2.88 -11.47 19.31
N ALA A 86 -3.13 -10.62 20.29
CA ALA A 86 -2.89 -9.19 20.17
C ALA A 86 -1.41 -8.87 19.86
N TYR A 87 -0.46 -9.59 20.46
CA TYR A 87 0.96 -9.42 20.13
C TYR A 87 1.31 -9.91 18.73
N ARG A 88 0.74 -11.03 18.29
CA ARG A 88 0.91 -11.53 16.91
C ARG A 88 0.41 -10.49 15.90
N LEU A 89 -0.79 -9.97 16.10
CA LEU A 89 -1.40 -8.95 15.24
C LEU A 89 -0.61 -7.63 15.25
N ARG A 90 -0.08 -7.21 16.42
CA ARG A 90 0.83 -6.06 16.53
C ARG A 90 2.05 -6.21 15.65
N GLY A 91 2.65 -7.40 15.61
CA GLY A 91 3.80 -7.71 14.75
C GLY A 91 3.47 -7.64 13.26
N ILE A 92 2.31 -8.18 12.86
CA ILE A 92 1.83 -8.13 11.47
C ILE A 92 1.59 -6.69 11.03
N ALA A 93 0.90 -5.88 11.86
CA ALA A 93 0.67 -4.47 11.57
C ALA A 93 1.99 -3.67 11.50
N LEU A 94 2.96 -3.97 12.36
CA LEU A 94 4.28 -3.34 12.31
C LEU A 94 5.05 -3.69 11.03
N HIS A 95 5.02 -4.96 10.62
CA HIS A 95 5.64 -5.38 9.36
C HIS A 95 5.00 -4.68 8.16
N ALA A 96 3.67 -4.57 8.14
CA ALA A 96 2.98 -3.83 7.10
C ALA A 96 3.33 -2.32 7.12
N LEU A 97 3.50 -1.72 8.30
CA LEU A 97 3.95 -0.33 8.43
C LEU A 97 5.34 -0.11 7.82
N PHE A 98 6.28 -1.05 8.00
CA PHE A 98 7.59 -0.97 7.35
C PHE A 98 7.48 -1.00 5.83
N ARG A 99 6.58 -1.81 5.27
CA ARG A 99 6.34 -1.82 3.82
C ARG A 99 5.80 -0.47 3.33
N VAL A 100 4.89 0.16 4.07
CA VAL A 100 4.41 1.52 3.76
C VAL A 100 5.58 2.51 3.74
N GLN A 101 6.47 2.46 4.73
CA GLN A 101 7.65 3.34 4.82
C GLN A 101 8.62 3.20 3.64
N LEU A 102 8.68 2.02 3.02
CA LEU A 102 9.55 1.75 1.89
C LEU A 102 9.01 2.25 0.55
N ILE A 103 7.68 2.26 0.38
CA ILE A 103 7.05 2.52 -0.93
C ILE A 103 6.34 3.87 -1.04
N ALA A 104 6.03 4.50 0.08
CA ALA A 104 5.34 5.79 0.12
C ALA A 104 6.16 6.92 -0.49
N SER A 105 5.49 7.73 -1.32
CA SER A 105 6.16 8.85 -1.99
C SER A 105 6.27 10.10 -1.11
N SER A 106 5.44 10.20 -0.07
CA SER A 106 5.37 11.36 0.81
C SER A 106 5.52 11.00 2.29
N HIS A 107 6.15 11.91 3.04
CA HIS A 107 6.27 11.80 4.50
C HIS A 107 4.90 11.88 5.20
N GLU A 108 3.91 12.55 4.59
CA GLU A 108 2.55 12.66 5.13
C GLU A 108 1.85 11.29 5.21
N VAL A 109 1.94 10.48 4.15
CA VAL A 109 1.40 9.11 4.14
C VAL A 109 2.07 8.25 5.21
N VAL A 110 3.40 8.35 5.34
CA VAL A 110 4.17 7.63 6.37
C VAL A 110 3.76 8.07 7.78
N SER A 111 3.59 9.37 7.99
CA SER A 111 3.19 9.94 9.28
C SER A 111 1.79 9.48 9.68
N ALA A 112 0.84 9.52 8.74
CA ALA A 112 -0.52 9.04 8.97
C ALA A 112 -0.56 7.54 9.28
N ALA A 113 0.20 6.71 8.55
CA ALA A 113 0.32 5.28 8.83
C ALA A 113 0.89 5.02 10.23
N ARG A 114 1.96 5.74 10.62
CA ARG A 114 2.54 5.63 11.96
C ARG A 114 1.54 6.05 13.03
N HIS A 115 0.80 7.13 12.81
CA HIS A 115 -0.22 7.60 13.74
C HIS A 115 -1.33 6.55 13.94
N ALA A 116 -1.88 6.00 12.85
CA ALA A 116 -2.88 4.94 12.90
C ALA A 116 -2.40 3.71 13.70
N TYR A 117 -1.14 3.31 13.48
CA TYR A 117 -0.51 2.22 14.26
C TYR A 117 -0.42 2.56 15.75
N THR A 118 0.09 3.75 16.09
CA THR A 118 0.30 4.17 17.49
C THR A 118 -1.00 4.30 18.27
N VAL A 119 -2.05 4.91 17.69
CA VAL A 119 -3.35 5.02 18.36
C VAL A 119 -3.97 3.63 18.56
N THR A 120 -3.82 2.72 17.59
CA THR A 120 -4.30 1.33 17.72
C THR A 120 -3.58 0.57 18.85
N ASP A 121 -2.28 0.79 19.03
CA ASP A 121 -1.50 0.16 20.12
C ASP A 121 -2.02 0.57 21.51
N GLN A 122 -2.65 1.74 21.64
CA GLN A 122 -3.17 2.27 22.91
C GLN A 122 -4.55 1.75 23.30
N VAL A 123 -5.32 1.16 22.37
CA VAL A 123 -6.72 0.72 22.58
C VAL A 123 -6.88 -0.20 23.81
N HIS A 124 -5.95 -1.13 24.03
CA HIS A 124 -6.02 -2.07 25.15
C HIS A 124 -5.82 -1.43 26.53
N SER A 125 -5.32 -0.19 26.57
CA SER A 125 -4.99 0.54 27.80
C SER A 125 -6.17 1.34 28.36
N ALA A 126 -7.28 1.45 27.62
CA ALA A 126 -8.47 2.15 28.07
C ALA A 126 -8.91 1.70 29.47
N ALA A 127 -9.29 2.64 30.33
CA ALA A 127 -9.72 2.39 31.70
C ALA A 127 -11.16 1.86 31.74
N ASP A 128 -12.03 2.37 30.87
CA ASP A 128 -13.44 2.03 30.83
C ASP A 128 -13.98 1.89 29.40
N LYS A 129 -15.27 1.54 29.29
CA LYS A 129 -15.94 1.31 28.00
C LYS A 129 -16.12 2.60 27.18
N THR A 130 -16.27 3.73 27.85
CA THR A 130 -16.40 5.04 27.20
C THR A 130 -15.08 5.42 26.54
N GLU A 131 -13.97 5.28 27.27
CA GLU A 131 -12.62 5.49 26.76
C GLU A 131 -12.28 4.47 25.66
N LEU A 132 -12.64 3.19 25.81
CA LEU A 132 -12.45 2.20 24.76
C LEU A 132 -13.16 2.61 23.46
N SER A 133 -14.39 3.12 23.57
CA SER A 133 -15.15 3.59 22.42
C SER A 133 -14.49 4.82 21.79
N ALA A 134 -14.02 5.76 22.59
CA ALA A 134 -13.36 6.99 22.12
C ALA A 134 -12.03 6.69 21.42
N VAL A 135 -11.13 5.93 22.06
CA VAL A 135 -9.84 5.53 21.48
C VAL A 135 -10.05 4.60 20.28
N GLY A 136 -11.07 3.74 20.32
CA GLY A 136 -11.45 2.89 19.19
C GLY A 136 -11.94 3.68 17.96
N ALA A 137 -12.68 4.77 18.17
CA ALA A 137 -13.07 5.70 17.12
C ALA A 137 -11.85 6.47 16.60
N GLN A 138 -11.00 7.00 17.49
CA GLN A 138 -9.78 7.70 17.10
C GLN A 138 -8.84 6.82 16.24
N ALA A 139 -8.68 5.54 16.60
CA ALA A 139 -7.88 4.59 15.82
C ALA A 139 -8.47 4.35 14.42
N ARG A 140 -9.80 4.31 14.32
CA ARG A 140 -10.51 4.20 13.04
C ARG A 140 -10.31 5.45 12.20
N ASP A 141 -10.51 6.63 12.77
CA ASP A 141 -10.39 7.91 12.06
C ASP A 141 -8.96 8.11 11.56
N ALA A 142 -7.96 7.79 12.39
CA ALA A 142 -6.55 7.82 12.00
C ALA A 142 -6.23 6.89 10.82
N LEU A 143 -6.86 5.71 10.76
CA LEU A 143 -6.72 4.79 9.63
C LEU A 143 -7.43 5.32 8.38
N GLU A 144 -8.62 5.93 8.53
CA GLU A 144 -9.34 6.55 7.41
C GLU A 144 -8.55 7.72 6.81
N ASP A 145 -7.87 8.51 7.64
CA ASP A 145 -7.01 9.60 7.18
C ASP A 145 -5.77 9.09 6.45
N PHE A 146 -5.15 8.01 6.92
CA PHE A 146 -4.12 7.31 6.15
C PHE A 146 -4.64 6.86 4.78
N VAL A 147 -5.83 6.25 4.70
CA VAL A 147 -6.41 5.78 3.43
C VAL A 147 -6.66 6.94 2.47
N LYS A 148 -7.13 8.09 2.95
CA LYS A 148 -7.32 9.29 2.12
C LYS A 148 -6.00 9.78 1.50
N LEU A 149 -4.95 9.88 2.30
CA LEU A 149 -3.61 10.30 1.84
C LEU A 149 -2.99 9.26 0.90
N ALA A 150 -3.13 7.97 1.23
CA ALA A 150 -2.69 6.86 0.39
C ALA A 150 -3.40 6.87 -0.98
N ALA A 151 -4.69 7.19 -1.02
CA ALA A 151 -5.44 7.27 -2.26
C ALA A 151 -4.94 8.38 -3.21
N SER A 152 -4.38 9.47 -2.68
CA SER A 152 -3.69 10.47 -3.51
C SER A 152 -2.31 10.00 -3.98
N ASP A 153 -1.62 9.17 -3.20
CA ASP A 153 -0.26 8.68 -3.49
C ASP A 153 -0.22 7.56 -4.55
N VAL A 154 -1.34 6.88 -4.76
CA VAL A 154 -1.54 5.84 -5.78
C VAL A 154 -1.99 6.43 -7.13
N ARG A 155 -2.38 7.71 -7.18
CA ARG A 155 -2.88 8.33 -8.43
C ARG A 155 -1.80 8.65 -9.43
#